data_AF-A0A1Q3ARD0-F1
#
_entry.id   AF-A0A1Q3ARD0-F1
#
_cell.length_a   1.000
_cell.length_b   1.000
_cell.length_c   1.000
_cell.angle_alpha   90.00
_cell.angle_beta   90.00
_cell.angle_gamma   90.00
#
_symmetry.space_group_name_H-M   'P 1'
#
loop_
_entity.id
_entity.type
_entity.pdbx_description
1 polymer ?
#
loop_
_entity_poly.entity_id
_entity_poly.type
_entity_poly.pdbx_seq_one_letter_code
_entity_poly.pdbx_strand_id
1 'polypeptide(L)'
;MAGMDVLCSDKTGTLTLNKLSVDKNLVEVFVKGVDANSVVLMAARASRTDNQDAIDSAIVGMLADPKEARADIQEVHLLPFNPTDKRTALTYIDGDGKMH
;
A
#
# COMPACT_ATOMS: atom_id res chain seq x y z
N MET A 1 33.84 4.00 19.29
CA MET A 1 32.58 3.70 19.98
C MET A 1 32.84 2.76 21.17
N ALA A 2 33.74 3.14 22.09
CA ALA A 2 34.29 2.23 23.11
C ALA A 2 33.73 2.42 24.53
N GLY A 3 32.57 3.06 24.67
CA GLY A 3 31.97 3.37 25.97
C GLY A 3 30.47 3.64 25.90
N MET A 4 29.73 2.85 25.11
CA MET A 4 28.28 3.00 24.99
C MET A 4 27.59 1.93 25.85
N ASP A 5 26.80 2.37 26.84
CA ASP A 5 26.11 1.47 27.78
C ASP A 5 24.70 1.09 27.33
N VAL A 6 24.02 1.94 26.57
CA VAL A 6 22.65 1.70 26.08
C VAL A 6 22.52 2.18 24.63
N LEU A 7 21.84 1.37 23.81
CA LEU A 7 21.45 1.70 22.45
C LEU A 7 19.93 1.66 22.30
N CYS A 8 19.32 2.80 21.97
CA CYS A 8 17.91 2.88 21.60
C CYS A 8 17.81 2.84 20.08
N SER A 9 17.63 1.64 19.52
CA SER A 9 17.46 1.47 18.07
C SER A 9 16.00 1.36 17.68
N ASP A 10 15.66 2.03 16.59
CA ASP A 10 14.37 1.85 15.94
C ASP A 10 14.28 0.47 15.28
N LYS A 11 13.15 -0.19 15.42
CA LYS A 11 12.95 -1.50 14.77
C LYS A 11 12.88 -1.36 13.24
N THR A 12 12.03 -0.46 12.78
CA THR A 12 11.78 -0.25 11.35
C THR A 12 12.89 0.61 10.76
N GLY A 13 13.56 0.14 9.71
CA GLY A 13 14.64 0.88 9.05
C GLY A 13 16.02 0.75 9.71
N THR A 14 16.14 0.18 10.92
CA THR A 14 17.44 -0.21 11.50
C THR A 14 17.54 -1.72 11.72
N LEU A 15 16.63 -2.32 12.51
CA LEU A 15 16.69 -3.75 12.81
C LEU A 15 16.09 -4.63 11.71
N THR A 16 15.16 -4.08 10.92
CA THR A 16 14.44 -4.81 9.88
C THR A 16 14.73 -4.22 8.50
N LEU A 17 14.67 -5.07 7.46
CA LEU A 17 15.00 -4.70 6.08
C LEU A 17 14.08 -3.66 5.46
N ASN A 18 12.94 -3.37 6.08
CA ASN A 18 11.88 -2.56 5.48
C ASN A 18 11.47 -3.08 4.08
N LYS A 19 11.44 -4.40 3.91
CA LYS A 19 10.94 -5.11 2.73
C LYS A 19 9.75 -5.94 3.16
N LEU A 20 8.56 -5.34 3.09
CA LEU A 20 7.33 -5.97 3.56
C LEU A 20 6.83 -6.98 2.53
N SER A 21 6.10 -7.98 3.01
CA SER A 21 5.41 -8.97 2.18
C SER A 21 4.11 -9.37 2.88
N VAL A 22 3.14 -9.83 2.10
CA VAL A 22 1.83 -10.26 2.58
C VAL A 22 1.53 -11.63 2.01
N ASP A 23 1.14 -12.57 2.87
CA ASP A 23 0.59 -13.85 2.43
C ASP A 23 -0.90 -13.67 2.11
N LYS A 24 -1.24 -13.81 0.82
CA LYS A 24 -2.62 -13.65 0.34
C LYS A 24 -3.59 -14.66 0.98
N ASN A 25 -3.13 -15.82 1.43
CA ASN A 25 -3.99 -16.83 2.05
C ASN A 25 -4.47 -16.42 3.44
N LEU A 26 -3.83 -15.43 4.07
CA LEU A 26 -4.19 -14.91 5.39
C LEU A 26 -5.03 -13.62 5.30
N VAL A 27 -5.42 -13.19 4.09
CA VAL A 27 -6.24 -11.99 3.89
C VAL A 27 -7.71 -12.33 4.16
N GLU A 28 -8.23 -11.77 5.25
CA GLU A 28 -9.64 -11.85 5.62
C GLU A 28 -10.43 -10.67 5.04
N VAL A 29 -11.59 -10.94 4.43
CA VAL A 29 -12.45 -9.93 3.80
C VAL A 29 -13.79 -9.85 4.52
N PHE A 30 -14.13 -8.65 4.97
CA PHE A 30 -15.34 -8.41 5.79
C PHE A 30 -16.55 -7.93 4.99
N VAL A 31 -16.35 -7.45 3.75
CA VAL A 31 -17.42 -6.90 2.91
C VAL A 31 -17.92 -7.98 1.95
N LYS A 32 -19.25 -8.18 1.91
CA LYS A 32 -19.88 -9.13 0.98
C LYS A 32 -19.64 -8.72 -0.47
N GLY A 33 -19.33 -9.69 -1.33
CA GLY A 33 -19.11 -9.45 -2.76
C GLY A 33 -17.73 -8.89 -3.11
N VAL A 34 -16.83 -8.74 -2.12
CA VAL A 34 -15.42 -8.39 -2.33
C VAL A 34 -14.58 -9.62 -2.00
N ASP A 35 -13.61 -9.94 -2.84
CA ASP A 35 -12.64 -11.01 -2.60
C ASP A 35 -11.26 -10.46 -2.23
N ALA A 36 -10.33 -11.33 -1.82
CA ALA A 36 -8.99 -10.93 -1.40
C ALA A 36 -8.21 -10.21 -2.51
N ASN A 37 -8.39 -10.63 -3.77
CA ASN A 37 -7.75 -9.98 -4.92
C ASN A 37 -8.28 -8.56 -5.12
N SER A 38 -9.58 -8.34 -4.97
CA SER A 38 -10.20 -7.01 -5.04
C SER A 38 -9.66 -6.11 -3.93
N VAL A 39 -9.49 -6.62 -2.70
CA VAL A 39 -8.89 -5.84 -1.60
C VAL A 39 -7.46 -5.43 -1.93
N VAL A 40 -6.65 -6.36 -2.45
CA VAL A 40 -5.27 -6.07 -2.87
C VAL A 40 -5.23 -5.03 -3.98
N LEU A 41 -6.11 -5.14 -4.98
CA LEU A 41 -6.21 -4.16 -6.07
C LEU A 41 -6.60 -2.77 -5.55
N MET A 42 -7.57 -2.69 -4.64
CA MET A 42 -7.98 -1.43 -4.00
C MET A 42 -6.83 -0.81 -3.21
N ALA A 43 -6.06 -1.62 -2.48
CA ALA A 43 -4.88 -1.15 -1.75
C ALA A 43 -3.80 -0.65 -2.72
N ALA A 44 -3.53 -1.36 -3.81
CA ALA A 44 -2.56 -0.95 -4.82
C ALA A 44 -3.00 0.33 -5.57
N ARG A 45 -4.30 0.51 -5.79
CA ARG A 45 -4.88 1.77 -6.30
C ARG A 45 -4.58 2.93 -5.35
N ALA A 46 -4.75 2.73 -4.04
CA ALA A 46 -4.44 3.76 -3.04
C ALA A 46 -2.93 3.99 -2.83
N SER A 47 -2.07 3.04 -3.21
CA SER A 47 -0.61 3.18 -3.14
C SER A 47 -0.04 4.03 -4.27
N ARG A 48 1.12 4.65 -4.05
CA ARG A 48 1.88 5.29 -5.13
C ARG A 48 2.44 4.24 -6.08
N THR A 49 2.46 4.55 -7.37
CA THR A 49 3.15 3.74 -8.40
C THR A 49 4.57 4.21 -8.64
N ASP A 50 4.85 5.48 -8.35
CA ASP A 50 6.16 6.11 -8.49
C ASP A 50 6.69 6.59 -7.13
N ASN A 51 8.01 6.56 -6.95
CA ASN A 51 8.68 6.96 -5.70
C ASN A 51 8.02 6.32 -4.46
N GLN A 52 7.89 4.99 -4.54
CA GLN A 52 7.18 4.17 -3.57
C GLN A 52 7.93 4.12 -2.24
N ASP A 53 7.17 4.21 -1.14
CA ASP A 53 7.70 3.75 0.14
C ASP A 53 7.69 2.21 0.20
N ALA A 54 8.24 1.66 1.27
CA ALA A 54 8.35 0.22 1.45
C ALA A 54 7.00 -0.52 1.50
N ILE A 55 5.94 0.15 1.96
CA ILE A 55 4.59 -0.41 2.03
C ILE A 55 3.95 -0.38 0.64
N ASP A 56 4.06 0.75 -0.06
CA ASP A 56 3.57 0.92 -1.43
C ASP A 56 4.18 -0.14 -2.36
N SER A 57 5.50 -0.34 -2.28
CA SER A 57 6.18 -1.38 -3.06
C SER A 57 5.70 -2.79 -2.72
N ALA A 58 5.44 -3.08 -1.45
CA ALA A 58 4.95 -4.39 -1.03
C ALA A 58 3.55 -4.66 -1.58
N ILE A 59 2.64 -3.70 -1.47
CA ILE A 59 1.25 -3.84 -1.93
C ILE A 59 1.16 -3.90 -3.46
N VAL A 60 1.84 -3.00 -4.17
CA VAL A 60 1.85 -3.02 -5.65
C VAL A 60 2.52 -4.29 -6.18
N GLY A 61 3.56 -4.79 -5.50
CA GLY A 61 4.22 -6.05 -5.80
C GLY A 61 3.36 -7.31 -5.56
N MET A 62 2.20 -7.19 -4.91
CA MET A 62 1.25 -8.31 -4.78
C MET A 62 0.43 -8.54 -6.05
N LEU A 63 0.37 -7.56 -6.96
CA LEU A 63 -0.31 -7.70 -8.23
C LEU A 63 0.49 -8.59 -9.19
N ALA A 64 -0.19 -9.21 -10.15
CA ALA A 64 0.49 -9.97 -11.20
C ALA A 64 1.25 -9.04 -12.15
N ASP A 65 0.61 -7.93 -12.54
CA ASP A 65 1.24 -6.80 -13.23
C ASP A 65 1.00 -5.51 -12.41
N PRO A 66 2.06 -4.79 -11.98
CA PRO A 66 1.93 -3.49 -11.31
C PRO A 66 1.06 -2.47 -12.05
N LYS A 67 0.94 -2.58 -13.39
CA LYS A 67 0.10 -1.69 -14.19
C LYS A 67 -1.39 -1.83 -13.88
N GLU A 68 -1.83 -2.98 -13.37
CA GLU A 68 -3.22 -3.19 -12.95
C GLU A 68 -3.64 -2.19 -11.87
N ALA A 69 -2.69 -1.67 -11.08
CA ALA A 69 -2.95 -0.65 -10.06
C ALA A 69 -3.58 0.63 -10.63
N ARG A 70 -3.43 0.91 -11.93
CA ARG A 70 -4.00 2.09 -12.62
C ARG A 70 -4.78 1.73 -13.89
N ALA A 71 -4.99 0.44 -14.16
CA ALA A 71 -5.77 0.01 -15.30
C ALA A 71 -7.24 0.43 -15.17
N ASP A 72 -7.81 0.90 -16.28
CA ASP A 72 -9.23 1.23 -16.44
C ASP A 72 -9.78 2.27 -15.44
N ILE A 73 -8.90 3.12 -14.91
CA ILE A 73 -9.28 4.24 -14.03
C ILE A 73 -8.62 5.53 -14.47
N GLN A 74 -9.33 6.63 -14.28
CA GLN A 74 -8.79 7.98 -14.35
C GLN A 74 -8.54 8.48 -12.93
N GLU A 75 -7.27 8.67 -12.56
CA GLU A 75 -6.91 9.29 -11.30
C GLU A 75 -7.41 10.74 -11.24
N VAL A 76 -8.09 11.09 -10.14
CA VAL A 76 -8.58 12.46 -9.88
C VAL A 76 -7.72 13.12 -8.81
N HIS A 77 -7.49 12.43 -7.69
CA HIS A 77 -6.71 12.97 -6.59
C HIS A 77 -6.11 11.86 -5.72
N LEU A 78 -4.81 11.95 -5.45
CA LEU A 78 -4.14 11.10 -4.47
C LEU A 78 -3.89 11.90 -3.19
N LEU A 79 -4.51 11.48 -2.10
CA LEU A 79 -4.21 11.95 -0.75
C LEU A 79 -3.05 11.13 -0.18
N PRO A 80 -1.84 11.70 -0.03
CA PRO A 80 -0.68 10.97 0.46
C PRO A 80 -0.78 10.66 1.95
N PHE A 81 0.04 9.70 2.41
CA PHE A 81 0.14 9.35 3.82
C PHE A 81 0.47 10.56 4.70
N ASN A 82 -0.28 10.73 5.78
CA ASN A 82 -0.02 11.69 6.85
C ASN A 82 0.15 10.94 8.18
N PRO A 83 1.22 11.18 8.99
CA PRO A 83 1.42 10.53 10.28
C PRO A 83 0.29 10.76 11.30
N THR A 84 -0.50 11.83 11.17
CA THR A 84 -1.67 12.08 12.02
C THR A 84 -2.85 11.19 11.65
N ASP A 85 -3.23 11.18 10.37
CA ASP A 85 -4.41 10.43 9.88
C ASP A 85 -4.12 8.95 9.59
N LYS A 86 -2.83 8.61 9.42
CA LYS A 86 -2.31 7.28 9.11
C LYS A 86 -2.98 6.62 7.91
N ARG A 87 -3.30 7.42 6.89
CA ARG A 87 -4.11 7.01 5.75
C ARG A 87 -3.58 7.60 4.45
N THR A 88 -3.62 6.79 3.40
CA THR A 88 -3.51 7.19 2.00
C THR A 88 -4.83 6.86 1.31
N ALA A 89 -5.24 7.66 0.33
CA ALA A 89 -6.45 7.38 -0.46
C ALA A 89 -6.28 7.88 -1.90
N LEU A 90 -6.79 7.12 -2.87
CA LEU A 90 -6.92 7.55 -4.25
C LEU A 90 -8.40 7.75 -4.57
N THR A 91 -8.72 8.93 -5.07
CA THR A 91 -9.99 9.24 -5.71
C THR A 91 -9.85 9.09 -7.22
N TYR A 92 -10.73 8.32 -7.84
CA TYR A 92 -10.67 8.02 -9.27
C TYR A 92 -12.05 7.87 -9.91
N ILE A 93 -12.10 7.99 -11.23
CA ILE A 93 -13.28 7.69 -12.05
C ILE A 93 -13.03 6.36 -12.75
N ASP A 94 -13.98 5.43 -12.69
CA ASP A 94 -13.89 4.14 -13.38
C ASP A 94 -14.35 4.21 -14.85
N GLY A 95 -14.25 3.10 -15.57
CA GLY A 95 -14.67 2.99 -16.97
C GLY A 95 -16.16 3.25 -17.21
N ASP A 96 -17.02 3.14 -16.19
CA ASP A 96 -18.45 3.45 -16.26
C ASP A 96 -18.74 4.93 -15.96
N GLY A 97 -17.70 5.74 -15.70
CA GLY A 97 -17.82 7.16 -15.37
C GLY A 97 -18.22 7.41 -13.91
N LYS A 98 -18.19 6.39 -13.05
CA LYS A 98 -18.51 6.53 -11.62
C LYS A 98 -17.27 6.92 -10.82
N MET A 99 -17.45 7.86 -9.91
CA MET A 99 -16.41 8.34 -9.01
C MET A 99 -16.35 7.49 -7.72
N HIS A 100 -15.14 7.16 -7.30
CA HIS A 100 -14.81 6.42 -6.08
C HIS A 100 -13.77 7.16 -5.25
#